data_AF-X1PN94-F1
#
_entry.id   AF-X1PN94-F1
#
_cell.length_a   1.000
_cell.length_b   1.000
_cell.length_c   1.000
_cell.angle_alpha   90.00
_cell.angle_beta   90.00
_cell.angle_gamma   90.00
#
_symmetry.space_group_name_H-M   'P 1'
#
loop_
_entity.id
_entity.type
_entity.pdbx_description
1 polymer ?
#
loop_
_entity_poly.entity_id
_entity_poly.type
_entity_poly.pdbx_seq_one_letter_code
_entity_poly.pdbx_strand_id
1 'polypeptide(L)' 'MVRTTIYLPEEIHNSLKHLAIEMHCPMADLLRKAVEKTYRQELEDLRIAQKAWKAHLKNPEKAVSARDYFAKRIKHV' A
#
# COMPACT_ATOMS: atom_id res chain seq x y z
N MET A 1 -3.24 6.51 16.76
CA MET A 1 -3.58 7.15 15.47
C MET A 1 -2.99 8.54 15.46
N VAL A 2 -2.40 8.96 14.34
CA VAL A 2 -1.96 10.35 14.15
C VAL A 2 -3.20 11.17 13.77
N ARG A 3 -3.44 12.30 14.45
CA ARG A 3 -4.46 13.26 14.04
C ARG A 3 -3.91 14.04 12.85
N THR A 4 -4.60 13.94 11.71
CA THR A 4 -4.21 14.63 10.48
C THR A 4 -5.31 15.60 10.09
N THR A 5 -4.98 16.88 9.98
CA THR A 5 -5.85 17.90 9.40
C THR A 5 -5.61 17.91 7.90
N ILE A 6 -6.69 17.80 7.12
CA ILE A 6 -6.65 17.84 5.66
C ILE A 6 -7.51 18.99 5.17
N TYR A 7 -7.06 19.66 4.11
CA TYR A 7 -7.88 20.63 3.40
C TYR A 7 -8.74 19.90 2.37
N LEU A 8 -10.03 20.20 2.34
CA LEU A 8 -10.96 19.71 1.34
C LEU A 8 -11.67 20.90 0.69
N PRO A 9 -11.92 20.86 -0.63
CA PRO A 9 -12.83 21.79 -1.28
C PRO A 9 -14.19 21.79 -0.58
N GLU A 10 -14.82 22.97 -0.48
CA GLU A 10 -16.06 23.16 0.27
C GLU A 10 -17.18 22.23 -0.20
N GLU A 11 -17.32 22.07 -1.51
CA GLU A 11 -18.29 21.15 -2.12
C GLU A 11 -18.09 19.71 -1.62
N ILE A 12 -16.86 19.21 -1.70
CA ILE A 12 -16.51 17.84 -1.26
C ILE A 12 -16.74 17.68 0.24
N HIS A 13 -16.37 18.68 1.05
CA HIS A 13 -16.59 18.65 2.48
C HIS A 13 -18.09 18.56 2.82
N ASN A 14 -18.93 19.36 2.15
CA ASN A 14 -20.38 19.35 2.37
C ASN A 14 -21.00 18.01 1.96
N SER A 15 -20.64 17.48 0.79
CA SER A 15 -21.11 16.16 0.35
C SER A 15 -20.70 15.04 1.31
N LEU A 16 -19.45 15.05 1.81
CA LEU A 16 -18.98 14.07 2.79
C LEU A 16 -19.74 14.18 4.12
N LYS A 17 -20.06 15.40 4.56
CA LYS A 17 -20.86 15.64 5.76
C LYS A 17 -22.26 15.05 5.63
N HIS A 18 -22.92 15.25 4.48
CA HIS A 18 -24.23 14.65 4.21
C HIS A 18 -24.16 13.12 4.22
N LEU A 19 -23.18 12.54 3.51
CA LEU A 19 -22.98 11.10 3.47
C LEU A 19 -22.70 10.49 4.84
N ALA A 20 -21.94 11.19 5.70
CA ALA A 20 -21.64 10.76 7.06
C ALA A 20 -22.91 10.66 7.92
N ILE A 21 -23.83 11.61 7.76
CA ILE A 21 -25.13 11.63 8.44
C ILE A 21 -25.99 10.46 7.96
N GLU A 22 -26.11 10.27 6.64
CA GLU A 22 -26.89 9.19 6.04
C GLU A 22 -26.39 7.79 6.45
N MET A 23 -25.06 7.62 6.54
CA MET A 23 -24.43 6.36 6.93
C MET A 23 -24.30 6.19 8.44
N HIS A 24 -24.79 7.14 9.25
CA HIS A 24 -24.67 7.14 10.72
C HIS A 24 -23.26 6.84 11.22
N CYS A 25 -22.25 7.45 10.58
CA CYS A 25 -20.86 7.21 10.93
C CYS A 25 -20.02 8.49 10.92
N PRO A 26 -18.88 8.53 11.63
CA PRO A 26 -17.96 9.65 11.56
C PRO A 26 -17.41 9.86 10.14
N MET A 27 -17.33 11.11 9.70
CA MET A 27 -16.75 11.47 8.39
C MET A 27 -15.31 10.94 8.22
N ALA A 28 -14.54 10.87 9.31
CA ALA A 28 -13.19 10.30 9.31
C ALA A 28 -13.17 8.80 8.94
N ASP A 29 -14.23 8.05 9.27
CA ASP A 29 -14.33 6.63 8.92
C ASP A 29 -14.70 6.44 7.45
N LEU A 30 -15.50 7.35 6.87
CA LEU A 30 -15.74 7.38 5.42
C LEU A 30 -14.43 7.61 4.65
N LEU A 31 -13.66 8.63 5.06
CA LEU A 31 -12.37 8.94 4.46
C LEU A 31 -11.40 7.76 4.60
N ARG A 32 -11.34 7.12 5.78
CA ARG A 32 -10.49 5.95 5.99
C ARG A 32 -10.88 4.81 5.06
N LYS A 33 -12.16 4.44 5.00
CA LYS A 33 -12.66 3.38 4.12
C LYS A 33 -12.40 3.68 2.66
N ALA A 34 -12.57 4.94 2.24
CA ALA A 34 -12.29 5.37 0.88
C ALA A 34 -10.81 5.18 0.55
N VAL A 35 -9.90 5.71 1.38
CA VAL A 35 -8.44 5.56 1.19
C VAL A 35 -8.02 4.09 1.21
N GLU A 36 -8.49 3.30 2.18
CA GLU A 36 -8.18 1.86 2.27
C GLU A 36 -8.69 1.07 1.07
N LYS A 37 -9.82 1.47 0.47
CA LYS A 37 -10.35 0.86 -0.74
C LYS A 37 -9.57 1.30 -1.97
N THR A 38 -9.26 2.59 -2.10
CA THR A 38 -8.55 3.16 -3.24
C THR A 38 -7.13 2.62 -3.35
N TYR A 39 -6.42 2.52 -2.22
CA TYR A 39 -5.02 2.08 -2.20
C TYR A 39 -4.83 0.63 -1.77
N ARG A 40 -5.90 -0.19 -1.81
CA ARG A 40 -5.84 -1.55 -1.26
C ARG A 40 -4.74 -2.38 -1.89
N GLN A 41 -4.66 -2.32 -3.21
CA GLN A 41 -3.72 -3.12 -3.98
C GLN A 41 -2.29 -2.65 -3.76
N GLU A 42 -2.07 -1.34 -3.84
CA GLU A 42 -0.76 -0.71 -3.63
C GLU A 42 -0.24 -0.98 -2.22
N LEU A 43 -1.12 -0.92 -1.20
CA LEU A 43 -0.75 -1.26 0.18
C LEU A 43 -0.38 -2.75 0.31
N GLU A 44 -1.07 -3.63 -0.40
CA GLU A 44 -0.76 -5.06 -0.38
C GLU A 44 0.56 -5.36 -1.10
N ASP A 45 0.78 -4.79 -2.28
CA ASP A 45 2.02 -4.90 -3.04
C ASP A 45 3.21 -4.39 -2.21
N LEU A 46 3.05 -3.25 -1.53
CA LEU A 46 4.08 -2.71 -0.62
C LEU A 46 4.36 -3.65 0.55
N ARG A 47 3.32 -4.27 1.15
CA ARG A 47 3.51 -5.25 2.23
C ARG A 47 4.25 -6.49 1.76
N ILE A 48 3.90 -7.02 0.59
CA ILE A 48 4.57 -8.18 -0.01
C ILE A 48 6.04 -7.84 -0.30
N ALA A 49 6.29 -6.71 -0.95
CA ALA A 49 7.64 -6.23 -1.24
C ALA A 49 8.48 -6.06 0.03
N GLN A 50 7.90 -5.45 1.08
CA GLN A 50 8.59 -5.25 2.35
C GLN A 50 8.90 -6.58 3.04
N LYS A 51 8.00 -7.58 2.95
CA LYS A 51 8.24 -8.93 3.48
C LYS A 51 9.37 -9.63 2.73
N ALA A 52 9.37 -9.56 1.39
CA ALA A 52 10.44 -10.12 0.56
C ALA A 52 11.78 -9.46 0.87
N TRP A 53 11.81 -8.13 1.01
CA TRP A 53 12.99 -7.38 1.37
C TRP A 53 13.54 -7.78 2.76
N LYS A 54 12.68 -7.85 3.77
CA LYS A 54 13.07 -8.31 5.11
C LYS A 54 13.59 -9.74 5.11
N ALA A 55 13.02 -10.63 4.30
CA ALA A 55 13.51 -12.00 4.16
C ALA A 55 14.90 -12.04 3.51
N HIS A 56 15.14 -11.20 2.51
CA HIS A 56 16.46 -11.06 1.88
C HIS A 56 17.52 -10.53 2.85
N LEU A 57 17.21 -9.47 3.60
CA LEU A 57 18.12 -8.89 4.59
C LEU A 57 18.56 -9.87 5.69
N LYS A 58 17.78 -10.92 5.97
CA LYS A 58 18.17 -11.95 6.95
C LYS A 58 19.25 -12.89 6.45
N ASN A 59 19.36 -13.11 5.14
CA ASN A 59 20.32 -14.03 4.50
C ASN A 59 20.82 -13.42 3.18
N PRO A 60 21.56 -12.29 3.23
CA PRO A 60 22.01 -11.58 2.04
C PRO A 60 22.99 -12.42 1.20
N GLU A 61 23.70 -13.36 1.80
CA GLU A 61 24.63 -14.29 1.12
C GLU A 61 23.93 -15.26 0.16
N LYS A 62 22.60 -15.42 0.25
CA LYS A 62 21.81 -16.17 -0.74
C LYS A 62 21.56 -15.39 -2.02
N ALA A 63 21.95 -14.12 -2.08
CA ALA A 63 21.93 -13.35 -3.32
C ALA A 63 22.89 -13.99 -4.33
N VAL A 64 22.40 -14.28 -5.53
CA VAL A 64 23.24 -14.75 -6.63
C VAL A 64 23.38 -13.61 -7.63
N SER A 65 24.60 -13.43 -8.15
CA SER A 65 24.85 -12.51 -9.26
C SER A 65 23.96 -12.85 -10.45
N ALA A 66 23.27 -11.84 -10.99
CA ALA A 66 22.42 -12.03 -12.16
C ALA A 66 23.20 -12.62 -13.35
N ARG A 67 24.46 -12.17 -13.53
CA ARG A 67 25.36 -12.68 -14.57
C ARG A 67 25.61 -14.18 -14.41
N ASP A 68 25.87 -14.63 -13.19
CA ASP A 68 26.17 -16.04 -12.89
C ASP A 68 24.92 -16.92 -13.03
N TYR A 69 23.76 -16.39 -12.66
CA TYR A 69 22.47 -17.06 -12.86
C TYR A 69 22.18 -17.28 -14.35
N PHE A 70 22.29 -16.25 -15.18
CA PHE A 70 22.04 -16.37 -16.62
C PHE A 70 23.07 -17.24 -17.32
N ALA A 71 24.35 -17.15 -16.94
CA ALA A 71 25.40 -18.01 -17.49
C ALA A 71 25.16 -19.50 -17.20
N LYS A 72 24.63 -19.85 -16.02
CA LYS A 72 24.22 -21.24 -15.70
C LYS A 72 23.01 -21.69 -16.51
N ARG A 73 22.05 -20.79 -16.77
CA ARG A 73 20.81 -21.11 -17.49
C ARG A 73 21.05 -21.35 -18.98
N ILE A 74 21.96 -20.62 -19.61
CA ILE A 74 22.35 -20.81 -21.02
C ILE A 74 23.05 -22.15 -21.25
N LYS A 75 23.73 -22.71 -20.24
CA LYS A 75 24.36 -24.04 -20.32
C LYS A 75 23.39 -25.22 -20.22
N HIS A 76 22.12 -24.97 -19.89
CA HIS A 76 21.08 -26.00 -19.72
C HIS A 76 19.92 -25.85 -20.73
N VAL A 77 20.12 -25.05 -21.78
CA VAL A 77 19.30 -24.99 -23.00
C VAL A 77 20.15 -25.55 -24.13
#